data_AF-A0A1G3ZTQ5-F1
#
_entry.id   AF-A0A1G3ZTQ5-F1
#
_cell.length_a   1.000
_cell.length_b   1.000
_cell.length_c   1.000
_cell.angle_alpha   90.00
_cell.angle_beta   90.00
_cell.angle_gamma   90.00
#
_symmetry.space_group_name_H-M   'P 1'
#
loop_
_entity.id
_entity.type
_entity.pdbx_description
1 polymer ?
#
loop_
_entity_poly.entity_id
_entity_poly.type
_entity_poly.pdbx_seq_one_letter_code
_entity_poly.pdbx_strand_id
1 'polypeptide(L)'
;MAYACGSDEGFILFDREGKILKHLRIGHAQSPSVAKYREDIPGLQLLTINYWRNPGILTLIDSQGNILKQAEPIHSGSPLLPVNWRGDGIEYSLLSGNAREGGMIDGRFRRVVMFPDDGHPDLASMTADLTGDARDEIILWDQQRIWIYTQDQPFKGKRIYAPVRNPDFNESNYRTTVSLPGWKDVR
;
A
#
# COMPACT_ATOMS: atom_id res chain seq x y z
N MET A 1 6.95 19.62 -6.29
CA MET A 1 6.21 19.38 -5.04
C MET A 1 6.78 18.15 -4.39
N ALA A 2 6.82 18.11 -3.07
CA ALA A 2 7.27 16.98 -2.28
C ALA A 2 6.26 16.72 -1.15
N TYR A 3 6.12 15.44 -0.78
CA TYR A 3 5.26 14.97 0.30
C TYR A 3 6.14 14.49 1.44
N ALA A 4 5.79 14.82 2.68
CA ALA A 4 6.43 14.29 3.87
C ALA A 4 5.37 13.79 4.86
N CYS A 5 5.56 12.58 5.38
CA CYS A 5 4.89 12.12 6.59
C CYS A 5 5.89 12.29 7.73
N GLY A 6 5.72 13.39 8.47
CA GLY A 6 6.69 13.92 9.41
C GLY A 6 6.47 13.48 10.83
N SER A 7 6.12 12.21 11.08
CA SER A 7 5.81 11.74 12.44
C SER A 7 4.66 12.59 13.03
N ASP A 8 4.80 13.13 14.23
CA ASP A 8 3.80 13.95 14.93
C ASP A 8 3.45 15.27 14.21
N GLU A 9 4.25 15.70 13.24
CA GLU A 9 3.88 16.82 12.37
C GLU A 9 2.80 16.45 11.34
N GLY A 10 2.46 15.16 11.19
CA GLY A 10 1.46 14.69 10.25
C GLY A 10 1.93 14.73 8.80
N PHE A 11 1.05 15.10 7.88
CA PHE A 11 1.35 15.18 6.45
C PHE A 11 1.65 16.62 6.04
N ILE A 12 2.73 16.81 5.29
CA ILE A 12 3.16 18.10 4.75
C ILE A 12 3.36 17.99 3.25
N LEU A 13 2.74 18.91 2.50
CA LEU A 13 2.95 19.15 1.08
C LEU A 13 3.67 20.47 0.90
N PHE A 14 4.80 20.48 0.19
CA PHE A 14 5.59 21.69 -0.05
C PHE A 14 6.12 21.75 -1.49
N ASP A 15 6.41 22.95 -1.98
CA ASP A 15 7.04 23.16 -3.29
C ASP A 15 8.56 22.94 -3.24
N ARG A 16 9.27 23.21 -4.33
CA ARG A 16 10.71 22.94 -4.44
C ARG A 16 11.55 23.94 -3.65
N GLU A 17 10.96 25.08 -3.33
CA GLU A 17 11.50 26.18 -2.57
C GLU A 17 11.27 25.99 -1.05
N GLY A 18 10.57 24.93 -0.65
CA GLY A 18 10.27 24.59 0.74
C GLY A 18 9.05 25.32 1.30
N LYS A 19 8.29 26.04 0.47
CA LYS A 19 7.04 26.67 0.92
C LYS A 19 5.99 25.60 1.15
N ILE A 20 5.44 25.58 2.36
CA ILE A 20 4.33 24.70 2.71
C ILE A 20 3.09 25.13 1.92
N LEU A 21 2.58 24.21 1.10
CA LEU A 21 1.34 24.38 0.34
C LEU A 21 0.15 23.81 1.10
N LYS A 22 0.36 22.73 1.87
CA LYS A 22 -0.66 22.15 2.75
C LYS A 22 -0.02 21.43 3.93
N HIS A 23 -0.68 21.50 5.08
CA HIS A 23 -0.29 20.83 6.31
C HIS A 23 -1.52 20.17 6.94
N LEU A 24 -1.51 18.85 7.04
CA LEU A 24 -2.57 18.08 7.66
C LEU A 24 -2.08 17.50 8.99
N ARG A 25 -2.67 17.99 10.10
CA ARG A 25 -2.39 17.52 11.47
C ARG A 25 -3.17 16.24 11.76
N ILE A 26 -2.71 15.14 11.19
CA ILE A 26 -3.42 13.84 11.22
C ILE A 26 -2.89 12.88 12.30
N GLY A 27 -2.12 13.40 13.27
CA GLY A 27 -1.41 12.61 14.27
C GLY A 27 -0.03 12.17 13.78
N HIS A 28 0.51 11.12 14.39
CA HIS A 28 1.83 10.57 14.04
C HIS A 28 1.77 9.82 12.70
N ALA A 29 2.03 10.50 11.59
CA ALA A 29 1.94 9.91 10.24
C ALA A 29 3.23 9.16 9.89
N GLN A 30 3.11 7.87 9.55
CA GLN A 30 4.22 7.01 9.16
C GLN A 30 3.82 5.92 8.15
N SER A 31 4.82 5.16 7.69
CA SER A 31 4.71 4.11 6.67
C SER A 31 3.87 4.51 5.45
N PRO A 32 4.17 5.64 4.79
CA PRO A 32 3.41 6.07 3.64
C PRO A 32 3.66 5.17 2.43
N SER A 33 2.63 5.04 1.60
CA SER A 33 2.70 4.43 0.29
C SER A 33 1.99 5.26 -0.76
N VAL A 34 2.51 5.23 -1.98
CA VAL A 34 1.96 5.95 -3.13
C VAL A 34 1.60 4.95 -4.21
N ALA A 35 0.34 4.94 -4.61
CA ALA A 35 -0.16 4.02 -5.63
C ALA A 35 -1.47 4.54 -6.23
N LYS A 36 -1.97 3.84 -7.24
CA LYS A 36 -3.29 4.10 -7.79
C LYS A 36 -4.36 3.31 -7.03
N TYR A 37 -4.88 3.86 -5.93
CA TYR A 37 -5.85 3.18 -5.06
C TYR A 37 -7.33 3.43 -5.45
N ARG A 38 -7.60 4.52 -6.17
CA ARG A 38 -8.96 4.91 -6.58
C ARG A 38 -9.03 5.16 -8.08
N GLU A 39 -9.94 4.44 -8.73
CA GLU A 39 -10.23 4.59 -10.16
C GLU A 39 -10.86 5.95 -10.48
N ASP A 40 -11.74 6.42 -9.60
CA ASP A 40 -12.57 7.61 -9.75
C ASP A 40 -11.84 8.91 -9.38
N ILE A 41 -10.64 8.82 -8.82
CA ILE A 41 -9.84 9.98 -8.42
C ILE A 41 -8.64 10.11 -9.37
N PRO A 42 -8.45 11.23 -10.08
CA PRO A 42 -7.30 11.43 -10.96
C PRO A 42 -5.95 11.30 -10.24
N GLY A 43 -4.94 10.85 -10.97
CA GLY A 43 -3.58 10.69 -10.44
C GLY A 43 -3.44 9.57 -9.41
N LEU A 44 -2.30 9.57 -8.72
CA LEU A 44 -1.98 8.66 -7.62
C LEU A 44 -2.51 9.22 -6.29
N GLN A 45 -2.67 8.32 -5.33
CA GLN A 45 -3.03 8.64 -3.96
C GLN A 45 -1.87 8.27 -3.05
N LEU A 46 -1.73 9.02 -1.96
CA LEU A 46 -0.89 8.64 -0.83
C LEU A 46 -1.78 8.02 0.24
N LEU A 47 -1.37 6.87 0.73
CA LEU A 47 -1.96 6.19 1.88
C LEU A 47 -0.93 6.17 3.00
N THR A 48 -1.34 6.51 4.21
CA THR A 48 -0.46 6.49 5.40
C THR A 48 -1.23 6.00 6.61
N ILE A 49 -0.50 5.41 7.55
CA ILE A 49 -1.03 5.03 8.85
C ILE A 49 -0.60 6.07 9.88
N ASN A 50 -1.53 6.37 10.79
CA ASN A 50 -1.36 7.38 11.79
C ASN A 50 -1.59 6.79 13.18
N TYR A 51 -0.93 7.38 14.16
CA TYR A 51 -1.06 7.01 15.56
C TYR A 51 -1.56 8.23 16.34
N TRP A 52 -2.69 8.05 16.99
CA TRP A 52 -3.27 9.06 17.88
C TRP A 52 -4.04 8.39 19.00
N ARG A 53 -3.32 8.00 20.07
CA ARG A 53 -3.81 7.18 21.18
C ARG A 53 -4.26 5.75 20.80
N ASN A 54 -4.62 5.51 19.54
CA ASN A 54 -4.84 4.20 18.94
C ASN A 54 -3.95 4.04 17.69
N PRO A 55 -3.23 2.92 17.53
CA PRO A 55 -2.64 2.54 16.25
C PRO A 55 -3.73 2.11 15.25
N GLY A 56 -3.46 2.25 13.95
CA GLY A 56 -4.33 1.68 12.90
C GLY A 56 -5.20 2.67 12.13
N ILE A 57 -5.06 3.98 12.37
CA ILE A 57 -5.83 5.00 11.65
C ILE A 57 -5.22 5.19 10.27
N LEU A 58 -5.94 4.81 9.22
CA LEU A 58 -5.53 5.00 7.84
C LEU A 58 -6.03 6.32 7.30
N THR A 59 -5.18 7.05 6.59
CA THR A 59 -5.54 8.28 5.87
C THR A 59 -5.16 8.17 4.40
N LEU A 60 -6.16 8.27 3.53
CA LEU A 60 -5.98 8.31 2.07
C LEU A 60 -6.05 9.76 1.59
N ILE A 61 -5.07 10.17 0.80
CA ILE A 61 -4.84 11.56 0.39
C ILE A 61 -4.68 11.60 -1.13
N ASP A 62 -5.28 12.59 -1.81
CA ASP A 62 -5.08 12.82 -3.24
C ASP A 62 -3.75 13.53 -3.56
N SER A 63 -3.44 13.67 -4.86
CA SER A 63 -2.21 14.33 -5.33
C SER A 63 -2.09 15.82 -4.95
N GLN A 64 -3.19 16.46 -4.55
CA GLN A 64 -3.25 17.86 -4.11
C GLN A 64 -3.19 17.96 -2.57
N GLY A 65 -3.02 16.85 -1.86
CA GLY A 65 -2.98 16.80 -0.41
C GLY A 65 -4.36 16.86 0.25
N ASN A 66 -5.48 16.64 -0.45
CA ASN A 66 -6.80 16.57 0.19
C ASN A 66 -7.04 15.18 0.78
N ILE A 67 -7.58 15.13 2.00
CA ILE A 67 -8.04 13.87 2.59
C ILE A 67 -9.25 13.37 1.81
N LEU A 68 -9.14 12.16 1.27
CA LEU A 68 -10.22 11.46 0.59
C LEU A 68 -11.04 10.61 1.56
N LYS A 69 -10.37 9.94 2.51
CA LYS A 69 -11.00 9.11 3.52
C LYS A 69 -10.08 8.86 4.71
N GLN A 70 -10.67 8.71 5.89
CA GLN A 70 -10.04 8.13 7.07
C GLN A 70 -10.86 6.97 7.59
N ALA A 71 -10.20 5.93 8.11
CA ALA A 71 -10.85 4.82 8.80
C ALA A 71 -9.85 4.09 9.71
N GLU A 72 -10.38 3.23 10.56
CA GLU A 72 -9.62 2.39 11.48
C GLU A 72 -10.05 0.93 11.27
N PRO A 73 -9.55 0.26 10.21
CA PRO A 73 -10.02 -1.08 9.85
C PRO A 73 -9.60 -2.15 10.85
N ILE A 74 -8.42 -1.99 11.49
CA ILE A 74 -7.90 -2.83 12.56
C ILE A 74 -7.09 -1.97 13.53
N HIS A 75 -6.93 -2.43 14.78
CA HIS A 75 -6.26 -1.68 15.86
C HIS A 75 -4.76 -2.02 15.94
N SER A 76 -4.10 -2.17 14.80
CA SER A 76 -2.67 -2.48 14.72
C SER A 76 -2.01 -1.69 13.62
N GLY A 77 -0.73 -1.38 13.84
CA GLY A 77 0.11 -0.75 12.83
C GLY A 77 0.83 -1.75 11.95
N SER A 78 0.84 -1.52 10.65
CA SER A 78 1.60 -2.31 9.67
C SER A 78 2.14 -1.42 8.54
N PRO A 79 3.20 -1.84 7.85
CA PRO A 79 3.58 -1.23 6.58
C PRO A 79 2.43 -1.36 5.57
N LEU A 80 2.00 -0.22 5.00
CA LEU A 80 0.92 -0.19 4.01
C LEU A 80 1.50 -0.41 2.61
N LEU A 81 1.61 -1.67 2.20
CA LEU A 81 2.26 -2.03 0.93
C LEU A 81 1.24 -2.01 -0.23
N PRO A 82 1.49 -1.30 -1.35
CA PRO A 82 0.69 -1.42 -2.56
C PRO A 82 0.74 -2.84 -3.12
N VAL A 83 -0.39 -3.34 -3.62
CA VAL A 83 -0.51 -4.66 -4.24
C VAL A 83 -1.20 -4.55 -5.58
N ASN A 84 -0.47 -4.84 -6.65
CA ASN A 84 -0.99 -5.09 -7.99
C ASN A 84 -1.58 -6.51 -8.08
N TRP A 85 -2.64 -6.77 -7.33
CA TRP A 85 -3.26 -8.10 -7.25
C TRP A 85 -4.01 -8.48 -8.53
N ARG A 86 -4.64 -7.49 -9.18
CA ARG A 86 -5.53 -7.71 -10.32
C ARG A 86 -4.87 -7.48 -11.68
N GLY A 87 -3.80 -6.68 -11.76
CA GLY A 87 -3.20 -6.30 -13.04
C GLY A 87 -4.02 -5.30 -13.86
N ASP A 88 -5.04 -4.66 -13.26
CA ASP A 88 -6.02 -3.80 -13.95
C ASP A 88 -5.73 -2.29 -13.84
N GLY A 89 -4.62 -1.92 -13.19
CA GLY A 89 -4.21 -0.54 -13.00
C GLY A 89 -4.67 0.10 -11.70
N ILE A 90 -5.47 -0.61 -10.89
CA ILE A 90 -5.89 -0.15 -9.56
C ILE A 90 -5.35 -1.12 -8.50
N GLU A 91 -4.51 -0.62 -7.61
CA GLU A 91 -3.84 -1.41 -6.58
C GLU A 91 -4.66 -1.49 -5.29
N TYR A 92 -4.47 -2.57 -4.55
CA TYR A 92 -4.89 -2.68 -3.16
C TYR A 92 -3.75 -2.25 -2.23
N SER A 93 -4.03 -2.15 -0.94
CA SER A 93 -2.99 -2.07 0.09
C SER A 93 -3.07 -3.31 0.99
N LEU A 94 -1.93 -3.93 1.28
CA LEU A 94 -1.84 -5.01 2.27
C LEU A 94 -2.00 -4.41 3.66
N LEU A 95 -3.01 -4.88 4.40
CA LEU A 95 -3.25 -4.45 5.77
C LEU A 95 -2.45 -5.30 6.76
N SER A 96 -2.56 -6.62 6.70
CA SER A 96 -1.68 -7.55 7.42
C SER A 96 -1.88 -8.97 6.89
N GLY A 97 -1.00 -9.90 7.25
CA GLY A 97 -1.18 -11.32 6.96
C GLY A 97 -2.29 -11.98 7.77
N ASN A 98 -2.77 -11.36 8.86
CA ASN A 98 -3.68 -12.02 9.80
C ASN A 98 -4.96 -12.55 9.14
N ALA A 99 -5.28 -13.84 9.34
CA ALA A 99 -6.42 -14.50 8.69
C ALA A 99 -7.80 -13.94 9.09
N ARG A 100 -7.93 -13.32 10.28
CA ARG A 100 -9.22 -12.84 10.81
C ARG A 100 -9.45 -11.36 10.54
N GLU A 101 -8.42 -10.55 10.76
CA GLU A 101 -8.51 -9.09 10.76
C GLU A 101 -7.77 -8.46 9.57
N GLY A 102 -6.76 -9.15 9.03
CA GLY A 102 -5.91 -8.69 7.94
C GLY A 102 -6.52 -8.83 6.55
N GLY A 103 -5.66 -9.13 5.58
CA GLY A 103 -5.99 -9.15 4.16
C GLY A 103 -5.60 -7.86 3.43
N MET A 104 -6.17 -7.67 2.24
CA MET A 104 -5.95 -6.48 1.42
C MET A 104 -7.18 -5.60 1.40
N ILE A 105 -6.94 -4.29 1.40
CA ILE A 105 -7.97 -3.26 1.34
C ILE A 105 -7.95 -2.48 0.03
N ASP A 106 -9.13 -2.06 -0.42
CA ASP A 106 -9.26 -1.12 -1.54
C ASP A 106 -9.13 0.36 -1.10
N GLY A 107 -9.11 1.29 -2.06
CA GLY A 107 -9.10 2.73 -1.79
C GLY A 107 -10.37 3.28 -1.11
N ARG A 108 -11.35 2.42 -0.79
CA ARG A 108 -12.50 2.73 0.05
C ARG A 108 -12.39 2.07 1.43
N PHE A 109 -11.23 1.49 1.78
CA PHE A 109 -10.94 0.80 3.03
C PHE A 109 -11.87 -0.39 3.31
N ARG A 110 -12.32 -1.08 2.27
CA ARG A 110 -13.02 -2.36 2.39
C ARG A 110 -11.99 -3.48 2.25
N ARG A 111 -12.07 -4.50 3.11
CA ARG A 111 -11.31 -5.75 2.91
C ARG A 111 -11.89 -6.49 1.71
N VAL A 112 -11.05 -6.80 0.73
CA VAL A 112 -11.44 -7.34 -0.58
C VAL A 112 -10.69 -8.61 -0.96
N VAL A 113 -9.56 -8.88 -0.30
CA VAL A 113 -8.85 -10.16 -0.38
C VAL A 113 -8.51 -10.59 1.04
N MET A 114 -8.83 -11.83 1.39
CA MET A 114 -8.68 -12.38 2.74
C MET A 114 -7.71 -13.55 2.67
N PHE A 115 -6.87 -13.69 3.70
CA PHE A 115 -6.02 -14.87 3.81
C PHE A 115 -6.83 -16.06 4.35
N PRO A 116 -6.55 -17.28 3.87
CA PRO A 116 -7.08 -18.50 4.48
C PRO A 116 -6.48 -18.68 5.88
N ASP A 117 -7.21 -19.33 6.79
CA ASP A 117 -6.69 -19.74 8.10
C ASP A 117 -5.99 -21.10 7.98
N ASP A 118 -4.89 -21.16 7.23
CA ASP A 118 -4.15 -22.37 6.86
C ASP A 118 -2.83 -22.56 7.63
N GLY A 119 -2.59 -21.73 8.64
CA GLY A 119 -1.42 -21.82 9.53
C GLY A 119 -0.17 -21.08 9.05
N HIS A 120 -0.30 -20.24 8.03
CA HIS A 120 0.76 -19.31 7.63
C HIS A 120 1.12 -18.32 8.76
N PRO A 121 2.37 -17.83 8.80
CA PRO A 121 2.78 -16.80 9.75
C PRO A 121 2.30 -15.41 9.35
N ASP A 122 2.06 -14.52 10.30
CA ASP A 122 1.63 -13.14 10.07
C ASP A 122 2.53 -12.09 10.75
N LEU A 123 3.74 -12.48 11.19
CA LEU A 123 4.68 -11.58 11.88
C LEU A 123 5.20 -10.45 10.97
N ALA A 124 5.53 -10.77 9.71
CA ALA A 124 6.06 -9.81 8.76
C ALA A 124 5.58 -10.11 7.33
N SER A 125 5.56 -9.07 6.50
CA SER A 125 5.01 -9.16 5.15
C SER A 125 5.75 -8.30 4.12
N MET A 126 5.76 -8.75 2.87
CA MET A 126 6.29 -8.05 1.71
C MET A 126 5.41 -8.36 0.50
N THR A 127 5.42 -7.46 -0.48
CA THR A 127 4.69 -7.59 -1.75
C THR A 127 5.68 -7.43 -2.90
N ALA A 128 5.72 -8.38 -3.83
CA ALA A 128 6.64 -8.32 -4.98
C ALA A 128 6.17 -9.22 -6.12
N ASP A 129 6.54 -8.88 -7.35
CA ASP A 129 6.41 -9.75 -8.53
C ASP A 129 7.54 -10.80 -8.51
N LEU A 130 7.23 -12.00 -8.02
CA LEU A 130 8.15 -13.13 -7.92
C LEU A 130 7.92 -14.16 -9.03
N THR A 131 6.73 -14.19 -9.61
CA THR A 131 6.34 -15.15 -10.66
C THR A 131 6.54 -14.61 -12.08
N GLY A 132 6.73 -13.29 -12.24
CA GLY A 132 7.12 -12.63 -13.47
C GLY A 132 5.96 -12.22 -14.38
N ASP A 133 4.70 -12.36 -13.93
CA ASP A 133 3.53 -11.97 -14.71
C ASP A 133 3.11 -10.49 -14.49
N ALA A 134 3.87 -9.75 -13.68
CA ALA A 134 3.66 -8.37 -13.25
C ALA A 134 2.65 -8.15 -12.11
N ARG A 135 1.85 -9.16 -11.73
CA ARG A 135 1.06 -9.12 -10.49
C ARG A 135 1.94 -9.47 -9.30
N ASP A 136 1.53 -9.00 -8.14
CA ASP A 136 2.30 -9.25 -6.93
C ASP A 136 1.91 -10.54 -6.24
N GLU A 137 2.93 -11.24 -5.78
CA GLU A 137 2.85 -12.18 -4.69
C GLU A 137 2.83 -11.47 -3.34
N ILE A 138 2.19 -12.11 -2.36
CA ILE A 138 2.29 -11.74 -0.95
C ILE A 138 3.20 -12.71 -0.25
N ILE A 139 4.28 -12.19 0.32
CA ILE A 139 5.24 -12.95 1.10
C ILE A 139 4.93 -12.70 2.56
N LEU A 140 4.64 -13.75 3.32
CA LEU A 140 4.41 -13.71 4.76
C LEU A 140 5.43 -14.60 5.46
N TRP A 141 6.02 -14.14 6.56
CA TRP A 141 7.01 -14.94 7.27
C TRP A 141 7.03 -14.72 8.77
N ASP A 142 7.58 -15.71 9.46
CA ASP A 142 8.07 -15.63 10.84
C ASP A 142 9.56 -16.01 10.87
N GLN A 143 10.09 -16.33 12.05
CA GLN A 143 11.50 -16.74 12.20
C GLN A 143 11.81 -18.13 11.61
N GLN A 144 10.80 -18.92 11.26
CA GLN A 144 10.94 -20.35 10.91
C GLN A 144 10.51 -20.65 9.48
N ARG A 145 9.53 -19.90 8.94
CA ARG A 145 8.84 -20.24 7.69
C ARG A 145 8.54 -18.99 6.88
N ILE A 146 8.56 -19.16 5.56
CA ILE A 146 8.13 -18.17 4.58
C ILE A 146 7.02 -18.80 3.74
N TRP A 147 5.95 -18.05 3.53
CA TRP A 147 4.79 -18.42 2.71
C TRP A 147 4.63 -17.40 1.60
N ILE A 148 4.31 -17.86 0.40
CA ILE A 148 4.13 -17.02 -0.78
C ILE A 148 2.76 -17.32 -1.36
N TYR A 149 1.91 -16.29 -1.42
CA TYR A 149 0.59 -16.35 -2.03
C TYR A 149 0.61 -15.66 -3.39
N THR A 150 0.10 -16.35 -4.40
CA THR A 150 -0.15 -15.80 -5.74
C THR A 150 -1.61 -15.99 -6.12
N GLN A 151 -2.04 -15.40 -7.23
CA GLN A 151 -3.39 -15.59 -7.76
C GLN A 151 -3.54 -17.02 -8.32
N ASP A 152 -4.72 -17.61 -8.15
CA ASP A 152 -5.01 -18.99 -8.57
C ASP A 152 -5.20 -19.16 -10.09
N GLN A 153 -5.36 -18.05 -10.82
CA GLN A 153 -5.54 -18.02 -12.26
C GLN A 153 -4.54 -17.08 -12.94
N PRO A 154 -4.09 -17.41 -14.16
CA PRO A 154 -3.34 -16.49 -15.01
C PRO A 154 -4.15 -15.22 -15.30
N PHE A 155 -3.44 -14.12 -15.54
CA PHE A 155 -4.07 -12.88 -15.99
C PHE A 155 -4.78 -13.05 -17.35
N LYS A 156 -5.94 -12.40 -17.51
CA LYS A 156 -6.72 -12.41 -18.74
C LYS A 156 -6.89 -10.98 -19.24
N GLY A 157 -6.21 -10.63 -20.32
CA GLY A 157 -6.31 -9.32 -20.94
C GLY A 157 -5.24 -9.12 -22.01
N LYS A 158 -5.36 -8.05 -22.79
CA LYS A 158 -4.35 -7.68 -23.80
C LYS A 158 -3.16 -6.96 -23.18
N ARG A 159 -3.41 -6.20 -22.12
CA ARG A 159 -2.42 -5.40 -21.39
C ARG A 159 -2.58 -5.65 -19.91
N ILE A 160 -1.46 -5.82 -19.23
CA ILE A 160 -1.39 -5.99 -17.79
C ILE A 160 -0.67 -4.80 -17.17
N TYR A 161 -1.19 -4.32 -16.04
CA TYR A 161 -0.53 -3.30 -15.26
C TYR A 161 0.76 -3.86 -14.69
N ALA A 162 1.86 -3.14 -14.90
CA ALA A 162 3.20 -3.52 -14.52
C ALA A 162 3.89 -2.29 -13.92
N PRO A 163 3.65 -1.99 -12.64
CA PRO A 163 4.09 -0.76 -12.02
C PRO A 163 5.62 -0.69 -11.93
N VAL A 164 6.15 0.53 -11.95
CA VAL A 164 7.57 0.79 -11.66
C VAL A 164 7.70 1.12 -10.18
N ARG A 165 8.45 0.30 -9.44
CA ARG A 165 8.59 0.41 -7.99
C ARG A 165 9.99 0.82 -7.54
N ASN A 166 10.12 1.07 -6.24
CA ASN A 166 11.42 1.18 -5.59
C ASN A 166 12.28 -0.05 -5.93
N PRO A 167 13.62 0.11 -6.03
CA PRO A 167 14.51 -1.03 -6.18
C PRO A 167 14.40 -2.00 -4.99
N ASP A 168 14.67 -3.28 -5.27
CA ASP A 168 14.61 -4.37 -4.29
C ASP A 168 15.76 -4.31 -3.26
N PHE A 169 16.82 -3.55 -3.55
CA PHE A 169 17.89 -3.29 -2.59
C PHE A 169 17.53 -2.15 -1.64
N ASN A 170 18.16 -2.14 -0.45
CA ASN A 170 17.89 -1.17 0.61
C ASN A 170 16.40 -1.12 1.01
N GLU A 171 15.77 -2.28 1.07
CA GLU A 171 14.42 -2.40 1.61
C GLU A 171 14.44 -2.04 3.11
N SER A 172 13.47 -1.23 3.53
CA SER A 172 13.12 -1.04 4.94
C SER A 172 11.61 -0.92 5.08
N ASN A 173 11.06 -1.53 6.13
CA ASN A 173 9.67 -1.34 6.57
C ASN A 173 9.30 0.11 6.92
N TYR A 174 10.28 1.01 7.02
CA TYR A 174 10.09 2.45 7.23
C TYR A 174 10.22 3.29 5.94
N ARG A 175 10.59 2.68 4.82
CA ARG A 175 10.73 3.36 3.52
C ARG A 175 9.34 3.65 2.95
N THR A 176 9.19 4.81 2.31
CA THR A 176 8.02 5.08 1.46
C THR A 176 8.00 4.14 0.26
N THR A 177 6.95 3.33 0.13
CA THR A 177 6.74 2.53 -1.08
C THR A 177 6.06 3.36 -2.16
N VAL A 178 6.61 3.36 -3.36
CA VAL A 178 6.12 4.13 -4.50
C VAL A 178 5.87 3.17 -5.65
N SER A 179 4.62 3.14 -6.10
CA SER A 179 4.15 2.35 -7.24
C SER A 179 3.70 3.29 -8.34
N LEU A 180 4.57 3.46 -9.35
CA LEU A 180 4.30 4.35 -10.48
C LEU A 180 3.61 3.58 -11.61
N PRO A 181 2.67 4.22 -12.35
CA PRO A 181 1.97 3.56 -13.45
C PRO A 181 2.90 3.01 -14.53
N GLY A 182 2.64 1.76 -14.92
CA GLY A 182 3.29 1.09 -16.04
C GLY A 182 2.40 -0.01 -16.60
N TRP A 183 2.60 -0.37 -17.86
CA TRP A 183 1.78 -1.37 -18.55
C TRP A 183 2.64 -2.17 -19.53
N LYS A 184 2.37 -3.46 -19.65
CA LYS A 184 2.99 -4.36 -20.62
C LYS A 184 1.91 -5.04 -21.45
N ASP A 185 2.23 -5.38 -22.70
CA ASP A 185 1.39 -6.27 -23.50
C ASP A 185 1.56 -7.71 -22.98
N VAL A 186 0.46 -8.44 -22.90
CA VAL A 186 0.47 -9.86 -22.51
C VAL A 186 0.91 -10.67 -23.74
N ARG A 187 2.01 -11.42 -23.60
CA ARG A 187 2.56 -12.27 -24.66
C ARG A 187 1.82 -13.59 -24.76
#